data_AF-A0A517WD14-F1
#
_entry.id   AF-A0A517WD14-F1
#
_cell.length_a   1.000
_cell.length_b   1.000
_cell.length_c   1.000
_cell.angle_alpha   90.00
_cell.angle_beta   90.00
_cell.angle_gamma   90.00
#
_symmetry.space_group_name_H-M   'P 1'
#
loop_
_entity.id
_entity.type
_entity.pdbx_description
1 polymer ?
#
loop_
_entity_poly.entity_id
_entity_poly.type
_entity_poly.pdbx_seq_one_letter_code
_entity_poly.pdbx_strand_id
1 'polypeptide(L)'
;MSAPIVHAGLTIPGINQGLIFGTADPKYQLNEVFSLKGATVIDGEIGTREITCEHWLFNNYNYSQLTAALKSLNDHALAKGTLVDSLGTTFDDVIFMRQEPVEGPLYAMDKGWWKKIRLIFMELTP
;
A
#
# COMPACT_ATOMS: atom_id res chain seq x y z
N MET A 1 -3.63 20.71 -3.01
CA MET A 1 -4.39 19.61 -2.37
C MET A 1 -3.97 18.34 -3.11
N SER A 2 -3.36 17.35 -2.45
CA SER A 2 -3.14 16.05 -3.12
C SER A 2 -4.49 15.35 -3.23
N ALA A 3 -4.76 14.70 -4.37
CA ALA A 3 -5.99 13.96 -4.55
C ALA A 3 -5.97 12.68 -3.66
N PRO A 4 -7.13 12.16 -3.23
CA PRO A 4 -7.18 10.99 -2.37
C PRO A 4 -6.66 9.74 -3.11
N ILE A 5 -6.00 8.84 -2.38
CA ILE A 5 -5.63 7.51 -2.89
C ILE A 5 -6.91 6.66 -2.95
N VAL A 6 -7.11 5.96 -4.06
CA VAL A 6 -8.22 5.01 -4.23
C VAL A 6 -7.66 3.61 -4.43
N HIS A 7 -8.12 2.64 -3.65
CA HIS A 7 -7.72 1.24 -3.81
C HIS A 7 -8.95 0.33 -3.84
N ALA A 8 -9.11 -0.42 -4.92
CA ALA A 8 -10.25 -1.34 -5.12
C ALA A 8 -11.62 -0.66 -4.89
N GLY A 9 -11.76 0.61 -5.32
CA GLY A 9 -12.97 1.42 -5.12
C GLY A 9 -13.10 2.06 -3.73
N LEU A 10 -12.23 1.75 -2.77
CA LEU A 10 -12.19 2.44 -1.48
C LEU A 10 -11.37 3.72 -1.60
N THR A 11 -12.03 4.86 -1.46
CA THR A 11 -11.38 6.18 -1.36
C THR A 11 -10.86 6.38 0.05
N ILE A 12 -9.55 6.55 0.19
CA ILE A 12 -8.90 6.81 1.48
C ILE A 12 -8.85 8.33 1.69
N PRO A 13 -9.64 8.89 2.61
CA PRO A 13 -9.65 10.33 2.85
C PRO A 13 -8.34 10.78 3.50
N GLY A 14 -7.80 11.91 3.06
CA GLY A 14 -6.65 12.52 3.70
C GLY A 14 -5.65 13.13 2.73
N ILE A 15 -4.41 13.29 3.20
CA ILE A 15 -3.28 13.76 2.40
C ILE A 15 -2.22 12.67 2.41
N ASN A 16 -1.88 12.18 1.23
CA ASN A 16 -0.82 11.21 1.02
C ASN A 16 0.50 11.91 0.65
N GLN A 17 1.60 11.29 1.06
CA GLN A 17 2.91 11.55 0.47
C GLN A 17 3.04 10.76 -0.84
N GLY A 18 4.08 11.08 -1.63
CA GLY A 18 4.36 10.34 -2.85
C GLY A 18 4.56 8.85 -2.61
N LEU A 19 4.17 8.02 -3.58
CA LEU A 19 4.39 6.58 -3.53
C LEU A 19 5.88 6.26 -3.52
N ILE A 20 6.29 5.41 -2.58
CA ILE A 20 7.64 4.88 -2.48
C ILE A 20 7.58 3.44 -2.98
N PHE A 21 8.27 3.20 -4.11
CA PHE A 21 8.36 1.88 -4.72
C PHE A 21 9.56 1.13 -4.15
N GLY A 22 9.30 -0.05 -3.58
CA GLY A 22 10.34 -0.99 -3.21
C GLY A 22 11.01 -1.63 -4.43
N THR A 23 12.08 -2.37 -4.17
CA THR A 23 12.74 -3.20 -5.20
C THR A 23 11.79 -4.35 -5.58
N ALA A 24 11.60 -4.58 -6.88
CA ALA A 24 10.84 -5.74 -7.33
C ALA A 24 11.63 -7.03 -7.01
N ASP A 25 10.95 -8.00 -6.41
CA ASP A 25 11.57 -9.29 -6.12
C ASP A 25 11.70 -10.10 -7.42
N PRO A 26 12.91 -10.45 -7.88
CA PRO A 26 13.05 -11.28 -9.07
C PRO A 26 12.57 -12.70 -8.74
N LYS A 27 11.64 -13.22 -9.54
CA LYS A 27 11.31 -14.65 -9.49
C LYS A 27 12.39 -15.40 -10.26
N TYR A 28 12.96 -16.42 -9.65
CA TYR A 28 13.89 -17.31 -10.34
C TYR A 28 13.60 -18.75 -9.95
N GLN A 29 13.76 -19.67 -10.90
CA GLN A 29 13.72 -21.11 -10.63
C GLN A 29 15.14 -21.67 -10.79
N LEU A 30 15.63 -22.33 -9.75
CA LEU A 30 16.88 -23.06 -9.78
C LEU A 30 16.59 -24.52 -10.12
N ASN A 31 17.12 -24.98 -11.25
CA ASN A 31 17.14 -26.40 -11.58
C ASN A 31 18.56 -26.94 -11.34
N GLU A 32 18.67 -27.82 -10.36
CA GLU A 32 19.87 -28.63 -10.15
C GLU A 32 19.67 -30.01 -10.79
N VAL A 33 20.58 -30.39 -11.68
CA VAL A 33 20.61 -31.72 -12.29
C VAL A 33 21.59 -32.58 -11.51
N PHE A 34 21.12 -33.70 -10.98
CA PHE A 34 21.98 -34.66 -10.25
C PHE A 34 23.21 -35.02 -11.10
N SER A 35 24.40 -34.93 -10.49
CA SER A 35 25.72 -35.23 -11.07
C SER A 35 26.36 -34.16 -11.97
N LEU A 36 25.78 -32.96 -12.11
CA LEU A 36 26.41 -31.79 -12.73
C LEU A 36 26.76 -30.74 -11.66
N LYS A 37 27.98 -30.20 -11.70
CA LYS A 37 28.36 -29.05 -10.85
C LYS A 37 27.80 -27.77 -11.47
N GLY A 38 26.81 -27.19 -10.81
CA GLY A 38 26.18 -25.93 -11.20
C GLY A 38 24.65 -26.05 -11.24
N ALA A 39 23.97 -24.91 -11.25
CA ALA A 39 22.53 -24.81 -11.39
C ALA A 39 22.20 -23.98 -12.64
N THR A 40 21.14 -24.36 -13.36
CA THR A 40 20.58 -23.52 -14.40
C THR A 40 19.54 -22.59 -13.76
N VAL A 41 19.72 -21.29 -13.92
CA VAL A 41 18.73 -20.27 -13.54
C VAL A 41 17.78 -20.11 -14.71
N ILE A 42 16.49 -20.37 -14.49
CA ILE A 42 15.44 -19.95 -15.41
C ILE A 42 14.96 -18.58 -14.91
N ASP A 43 15.10 -17.56 -15.76
CA ASP A 43 14.58 -16.22 -15.49
C ASP A 43 13.06 -16.32 -15.33
N GLY A 44 12.58 -16.08 -14.11
CA GLY A 44 11.17 -15.85 -13.87
C GLY A 44 10.85 -14.40 -14.19
N GLU A 45 9.61 -14.14 -14.59
CA GLU A 45 9.10 -12.79 -14.83
C GLU A 45 9.34 -11.86 -13.62
N ILE A 46 9.22 -10.54 -13.84
CA ILE A 46 9.27 -9.55 -12.76
C ILE A 46 8.27 -9.98 -11.67
N GLY A 47 8.78 -10.22 -10.46
CA GLY A 47 7.95 -10.68 -9.36
C GLY A 47 7.17 -9.56 -8.70
N THR A 48 6.85 -9.73 -7.43
CA THR A 48 6.03 -8.76 -6.68
C THR A 48 6.83 -7.52 -6.31
N ARG A 49 6.18 -6.35 -6.28
CA ARG A 49 6.78 -5.10 -5.80
C ARG A 49 5.99 -4.55 -4.62
N GLU A 50 6.67 -4.19 -3.54
CA GLU A 50 6.03 -3.46 -2.44
C GLU A 50 5.90 -1.97 -2.80
N ILE A 51 4.71 -1.41 -2.60
CA ILE A 51 4.44 0.02 -2.74
C ILE A 51 4.04 0.54 -1.36
N THR A 52 4.79 1.51 -0.85
CA THR A 52 4.51 2.13 0.45
C THR A 52 4.14 3.59 0.29
N CYS A 53 3.24 4.07 1.14
CA CYS A 53 2.83 5.46 1.15
C CYS A 53 2.56 5.92 2.58
N GLU A 54 3.14 7.04 2.99
CA GLU A 54 2.74 7.69 4.24
C GLU A 54 1.51 8.55 4.00
N HIS A 55 0.48 8.34 4.79
CA HIS A 55 -0.83 8.96 4.64
C HIS A 55 -1.28 9.61 5.94
N TRP A 56 -1.72 10.86 5.85
CA TRP A 56 -2.35 11.59 6.93
C TRP A 56 -3.85 11.36 6.85
N LEU A 57 -4.36 10.46 7.69
CA LEU A 57 -5.77 10.20 7.81
C LEU A 57 -6.40 11.26 8.72
N PHE A 58 -7.34 12.03 8.19
CA PHE A 58 -8.19 12.91 8.99
C PHE A 58 -9.63 12.74 8.52
N ASN A 59 -10.53 12.51 9.48
CA ASN A 59 -11.95 12.39 9.20
C ASN A 59 -12.71 13.28 10.17
N ASN A 60 -12.97 14.50 9.70
CA ASN A 60 -13.97 15.44 10.19
C ASN A 60 -14.12 15.54 11.73
N TYR A 61 -13.20 16.26 12.42
CA TYR A 61 -13.25 16.68 13.83
C TYR A 61 -13.70 15.68 14.93
N ASN A 62 -14.01 14.43 14.62
CA ASN A 62 -14.63 13.47 15.54
C ASN A 62 -13.81 12.19 15.60
N TYR A 63 -13.37 11.86 16.82
CA TYR A 63 -12.55 10.69 17.11
C TYR A 63 -13.21 9.38 16.62
N SER A 64 -14.52 9.23 16.79
CA SER A 64 -15.25 8.01 16.39
C SER A 64 -15.18 7.75 14.89
N GLN A 65 -15.22 8.80 14.07
CA GLN A 65 -15.14 8.69 12.61
C GLN A 65 -13.72 8.37 12.13
N LEU A 66 -12.70 8.89 12.83
CA LEU A 66 -11.31 8.51 12.62
C LEU A 66 -11.12 7.01 12.92
N THR A 67 -11.64 6.53 14.04
CA THR A 67 -11.58 5.11 14.42
C THR A 67 -12.34 4.23 13.42
N ALA A 68 -13.51 4.66 12.96
CA ALA A 68 -14.28 3.93 11.94
C ALA A 68 -13.51 3.83 10.60
N ALA A 69 -12.85 4.91 10.16
CA ALA A 69 -12.03 4.88 8.95
C ALA A 69 -10.80 3.96 9.11
N LEU A 70 -10.12 4.01 10.26
CA LEU A 70 -9.01 3.09 10.56
C LEU A 70 -9.47 1.63 10.58
N LYS A 71 -10.66 1.35 11.12
CA LYS A 71 -11.25 0.02 11.11
C LYS A 71 -11.59 -0.43 9.69
N SER A 72 -12.23 0.43 8.90
CA SER A 72 -12.55 0.14 7.49
C SER A 72 -11.30 -0.16 6.67
N LEU A 73 -10.17 0.53 6.94
CA LEU A 73 -8.89 0.21 6.30
C LEU A 73 -8.37 -1.16 6.73
N ASN A 74 -8.41 -1.49 8.02
CA ASN A 74 -8.02 -2.83 8.47
C ASN A 74 -8.92 -3.93 7.89
N ASP A 75 -10.22 -3.69 7.77
CA ASP A 75 -11.17 -4.62 7.19
C ASP A 75 -10.95 -4.78 5.66
N HIS A 76 -10.36 -3.78 5.00
CA HIS A 76 -9.95 -3.82 3.59
C HIS A 76 -8.59 -4.51 3.36
N ALA A 77 -7.90 -4.92 4.42
CA ALA A 77 -6.65 -5.66 4.29
C ALA A 77 -6.86 -6.94 3.47
N LEU A 78 -5.85 -7.28 2.67
CA LEU A 78 -5.81 -8.38 1.71
C LEU A 78 -6.79 -8.24 0.53
N ALA A 79 -7.50 -7.12 0.40
CA ALA A 79 -8.27 -6.84 -0.80
C ALA A 79 -7.34 -6.66 -2.00
N LYS A 80 -7.72 -7.24 -3.15
CA LYS A 80 -7.04 -7.07 -4.44
C LYS A 80 -7.85 -6.13 -5.33
N GLY A 81 -7.17 -5.21 -6.01
CA GLY A 81 -7.79 -4.34 -7.00
C GLY A 81 -6.82 -3.35 -7.63
N THR A 82 -7.36 -2.34 -8.31
CA THR A 82 -6.56 -1.25 -8.88
C THR A 82 -6.26 -0.21 -7.81
N LEU A 83 -4.99 0.21 -7.73
CA LEU A 83 -4.53 1.34 -6.95
C LEU A 83 -4.44 2.57 -7.86
N VAL A 84 -5.08 3.67 -7.47
CA VAL A 84 -5.00 4.97 -8.15
C VAL A 84 -4.33 5.96 -7.22
N ASP A 85 -3.19 6.50 -7.67
CA ASP A 85 -2.46 7.54 -6.95
C ASP A 85 -3.18 8.90 -7.09
N SER A 86 -2.83 9.80 -6.18
CA SER A 86 -3.16 11.22 -6.18
C SER A 86 -2.83 11.98 -7.48
N LEU A 87 -1.93 11.46 -8.31
CA LEU A 87 -1.57 12.01 -9.62
C LEU A 87 -2.38 11.42 -10.78
N GLY A 88 -3.29 10.47 -10.50
CA GLY A 88 -4.06 9.75 -11.50
C GLY A 88 -3.35 8.55 -12.12
N THR A 89 -2.15 8.21 -11.65
CA THR A 89 -1.44 7.00 -12.06
C THR A 89 -2.16 5.76 -11.53
N THR A 90 -2.44 4.80 -12.41
CA THR A 90 -3.14 3.56 -12.07
C THR A 90 -2.17 2.39 -12.06
N PHE A 91 -2.24 1.56 -11.02
CA PHE A 91 -1.53 0.30 -10.89
C PHE A 91 -2.57 -0.82 -10.78
N ASP A 92 -2.54 -1.73 -11.74
CA ASP A 92 -3.42 -2.89 -11.75
C ASP A 92 -2.83 -4.04 -10.92
N ASP A 93 -3.70 -4.93 -10.45
CA ASP A 93 -3.32 -6.09 -9.66
C ASP A 93 -2.48 -5.77 -8.39
N VAL A 94 -3.03 -4.86 -7.57
CA VAL A 94 -2.45 -4.47 -6.30
C VAL A 94 -3.24 -5.06 -5.15
N ILE A 95 -2.54 -5.61 -4.16
CA ILE A 95 -3.10 -6.06 -2.88
C ILE A 95 -2.80 -5.03 -1.81
N PHE A 96 -3.82 -4.59 -1.07
CA PHE A 96 -3.59 -3.83 0.15
C PHE A 96 -3.17 -4.76 1.29
N MET A 97 -1.94 -4.67 1.75
CA MET A 97 -1.39 -5.61 2.74
C MET A 97 -1.84 -5.25 4.15
N ARG A 98 -1.51 -4.02 4.58
CA ARG A 98 -1.80 -3.52 5.92
C ARG A 98 -1.59 -2.02 6.02
N GLN A 99 -2.13 -1.43 7.09
CA GLN A 99 -1.71 -0.12 7.56
C GLN A 99 -0.83 -0.26 8.81
N GLU A 100 0.21 0.56 8.91
CA GLU A 100 1.05 0.67 10.09
C GLU A 100 0.89 2.06 10.73
N PRO A 101 0.75 2.16 12.06
CA PRO A 101 0.71 3.46 12.72
C PRO A 101 2.09 4.12 12.67
N VAL A 102 2.17 5.38 12.26
CA VAL A 102 3.40 6.18 12.29
C VAL A 102 3.32 7.22 13.41
N GLU A 103 2.22 7.98 13.47
CA GLU A 103 2.04 9.05 14.45
C GLU A 103 0.56 9.23 14.83
N GLY A 104 0.29 9.59 16.09
CA GLY A 104 -1.05 9.86 16.61
C GLY A 104 -1.82 8.62 17.09
N PRO A 105 -3.12 8.77 17.42
CA PRO A 105 -4.00 9.88 17.06
C PRO A 105 -3.72 11.16 17.85
N LEU A 106 -3.73 12.31 17.17
CA LEU A 106 -3.60 13.64 17.77
C LEU A 106 -4.79 14.51 17.39
N TYR A 107 -5.14 15.46 18.25
CA TYR A 107 -6.15 16.47 17.99
C TYR A 107 -5.49 17.81 17.68
N ALA A 108 -5.89 18.45 16.59
CA ALA A 108 -5.52 19.82 16.26
C ALA A 108 -6.79 20.67 16.08
N MET A 109 -6.81 21.89 16.62
CA MET A 109 -8.02 22.72 16.65
C MET A 109 -8.51 23.13 15.25
N ASP A 110 -7.59 23.25 14.29
CA ASP A 110 -7.83 23.60 12.90
C ASP A 110 -8.19 22.38 12.01
N LYS A 111 -7.71 21.18 12.35
CA LYS A 111 -7.82 19.97 11.52
C LYS A 111 -8.65 18.84 12.12
N GLY A 112 -8.97 18.92 13.41
CA GLY A 112 -9.66 17.87 14.15
C GLY A 112 -8.75 16.71 14.57
N TRP A 113 -9.35 15.54 14.74
CA TRP A 113 -8.62 14.30 15.02
C TRP A 113 -7.96 13.75 13.75
N TRP A 114 -6.67 13.51 13.83
CA TRP A 114 -5.89 12.97 12.72
C TRP A 114 -4.89 11.91 13.20
N LYS A 115 -4.48 11.04 12.28
CA LYS A 115 -3.47 10.01 12.51
C LYS A 115 -2.61 9.84 11.26
N LYS A 116 -1.30 9.81 11.43
CA LYS A 116 -0.37 9.45 10.36
C LYS A 116 -0.22 7.94 10.33
N ILE A 117 -0.49 7.35 9.18
CA ILE A 117 -0.40 5.91 8.92
C ILE A 117 0.50 5.67 7.72
N ARG A 118 1.11 4.50 7.65
CA ARG A 118 1.79 4.00 6.46
C ARG A 118 0.92 2.93 5.83
N LEU A 119 0.54 3.14 4.58
CA LEU A 119 -0.18 2.18 3.77
C LEU A 119 0.85 1.34 3.02
N ILE A 120 0.69 0.02 3.10
CA ILE A 120 1.56 -0.93 2.44
C ILE A 120 0.71 -1.72 1.45
N PHE A 121 1.12 -1.65 0.19
CA PHE A 121 0.50 -2.37 -0.92
C PHE A 121 1.53 -3.30 -1.56
N MET A 122 1.06 -4.33 -2.24
CA MET A 122 1.88 -5.27 -2.99
C MET A 122 1.31 -5.38 -4.40
N GLU A 123 2.08 -4.94 -5.38
CA GLU A 123 1.77 -5.09 -6.78
C GLU A 123 2.25 -6.46 -7.25
N LEU A 124 1.33 -7.25 -7.80
CA LEU A 124 1.61 -8.63 -8.19
C LEU A 124 2.24 -8.75 -9.58
N THR A 125 2.05 -7.73 -10.41
CA THR A 125 2.56 -7.65 -11.80
C THR A 125 3.03 -6.20 -12.09
N PRO A 126 4.28 -5.85 -11.73
CA PRO A 126 4.82 -4.49 -11.90
C PRO A 126 5.18 -4.13 -13.35
#